data_AF-A0A847UV08-F1
#
_entry.id   AF-A0A847UV08-F1
#
_cell.length_a   1.000
_cell.length_b   1.000
_cell.length_c   1.000
_cell.angle_alpha   90.00
_cell.angle_beta   90.00
_cell.angle_gamma   90.00
#
_symmetry.space_group_name_H-M   'P 1'
#
loop_
_entity.id
_entity.type
_entity.pdbx_description
1 polymer ?
#
loop_
_entity_poly.entity_id
_entity_poly.type
_entity_poly.pdbx_seq_one_letter_code
_entity_poly.pdbx_strand_id
1 'polypeptide(L)'
;MTVSPIALKAYTAANELLNKPAPPAGGKASTADATRSFAEAIEDSLSAVNAMQTEKSRMITEFASGKSQNVHELMITLQKAGLAMDMTSAVRNKVLQAYQELMRLQF
;
A
#
# COMPACT_ATOMS: atom_id res chain seq x y z
N MET A 1 49.74 -12.89 -43.96
CA MET A 1 48.81 -13.71 -43.17
C MET A 1 48.53 -13.03 -41.84
N THR A 2 47.71 -11.98 -41.84
CA THR A 2 47.32 -11.26 -40.61
C THR A 2 45.85 -11.57 -40.34
N VAL A 3 45.61 -12.53 -39.45
CA VAL A 3 44.26 -12.86 -38.97
C VAL A 3 43.70 -11.63 -38.26
N SER A 4 42.75 -10.95 -38.92
CA SER A 4 42.16 -9.72 -38.45
C SER A 4 41.44 -9.90 -37.10
N PRO A 5 41.52 -8.92 -36.19
CA PRO A 5 41.19 -9.01 -34.75
C PRO A 5 39.68 -9.01 -34.43
N ILE A 6 38.83 -9.31 -35.41
CA ILE A 6 37.36 -9.30 -35.25
C ILE A 6 36.92 -10.39 -34.27
N ALA A 7 37.58 -11.55 -34.29
CA ALA A 7 37.34 -12.62 -33.34
C ALA A 7 37.69 -12.22 -31.90
N LEU A 8 38.78 -11.45 -31.70
CA LEU A 8 39.14 -10.94 -30.37
C LEU A 8 38.14 -9.92 -29.85
N LYS A 9 37.65 -9.00 -30.69
CA LYS A 9 36.64 -8.00 -30.27
C LYS A 9 35.30 -8.64 -29.90
N ALA A 10 34.89 -9.67 -30.63
CA ALA A 10 33.69 -10.44 -30.30
C ALA A 10 33.86 -11.20 -28.97
N TYR A 11 35.05 -11.76 -28.73
CA TYR A 11 35.34 -12.49 -27.49
C TYR A 11 35.41 -11.55 -26.27
N THR A 12 36.00 -10.35 -26.42
CA THR A 12 36.07 -9.37 -25.33
C THR A 12 34.71 -8.76 -25.02
N ALA A 13 33.89 -8.46 -26.04
CA ALA A 13 32.54 -7.95 -25.83
C ALA A 13 31.63 -8.99 -25.13
N ALA A 14 31.79 -10.28 -25.44
CA ALA A 14 31.07 -11.35 -24.75
C ALA A 14 31.48 -11.46 -23.27
N ASN A 15 32.76 -11.26 -22.95
CA ASN A 15 33.25 -11.35 -21.57
C ASN A 15 32.83 -10.13 -20.72
N GLU A 16 32.65 -8.96 -21.35
CA GLU A 16 32.18 -7.74 -20.70
C GLU A 16 30.68 -7.80 -20.35
N LEU A 17 29.88 -8.48 -21.19
CA LEU A 17 28.47 -8.76 -20.89
C LEU A 17 28.30 -9.81 -19.80
N LEU A 18 29.24 -10.76 -19.68
CA LEU A 18 29.24 -11.80 -18.65
C LEU A 18 29.71 -11.29 -17.27
N ASN A 19 30.61 -10.30 -17.25
CA ASN A 19 31.18 -9.71 -16.03
C ASN A 19 30.46 -8.43 -15.56
N LYS A 20 29.31 -8.09 -16.15
CA LYS A 20 28.46 -7.02 -15.60
C LYS A 20 27.79 -7.57 -14.34
N PRO A 21 28.17 -7.13 -13.13
CA PRO A 21 27.42 -7.51 -11.94
C PRO A 21 25.98 -7.06 -12.17
N ALA A 22 25.05 -8.00 -12.11
CA ALA A 22 23.63 -7.69 -12.10
C ALA A 22 23.40 -6.57 -11.06
N PRO A 23 22.57 -5.56 -11.35
CA PRO A 23 22.17 -4.63 -10.31
C PRO A 23 21.67 -5.46 -9.12
N PRO A 24 22.02 -5.12 -7.87
CA PRO A 24 21.59 -5.90 -6.71
C PRO A 24 20.06 -5.93 -6.66
N ALA A 25 19.49 -6.98 -7.23
CA ALA A 25 18.09 -7.33 -7.07
C ALA A 25 17.97 -7.86 -5.65
N GLY A 26 17.54 -6.98 -4.74
CA GLY A 26 17.35 -7.31 -3.34
C GLY A 26 18.13 -6.39 -2.41
N GLY A 27 17.80 -5.10 -2.44
CA GLY A 27 17.85 -4.33 -1.21
C GLY A 27 16.95 -5.05 -0.22
N LYS A 28 17.54 -5.73 0.77
CA LYS A 28 16.78 -6.27 1.91
C LYS A 28 16.14 -5.06 2.57
N ALA A 29 14.86 -4.80 2.29
CA ALA A 29 14.09 -3.83 3.03
C ALA A 29 14.28 -4.18 4.51
N SER A 30 14.87 -3.25 5.27
CA SER A 30 15.10 -3.47 6.68
C SER A 30 13.74 -3.70 7.34
N THR A 31 13.67 -4.52 8.38
CA THR A 31 12.44 -4.71 9.16
C THR A 31 11.86 -3.37 9.64
N ALA A 32 12.73 -2.38 9.84
CA ALA A 32 12.38 -1.00 10.12
C ALA A 32 11.67 -0.31 8.95
N ASP A 33 12.11 -0.51 7.71
CA ASP A 33 11.46 0.04 6.51
C ASP A 33 10.08 -0.57 6.28
N ALA A 34 9.93 -1.88 6.50
CA ALA A 34 8.65 -2.57 6.40
C ALA A 34 7.64 -2.12 7.47
N THR A 35 8.12 -1.82 8.68
CA THR A 35 7.28 -1.28 9.76
C THR A 35 6.83 0.14 9.45
N ARG A 36 7.74 0.96 8.90
CA ARG A 36 7.42 2.31 8.44
C ARG A 36 6.39 2.31 7.32
N SER A 37 6.56 1.45 6.30
CA SER A 37 5.59 1.36 5.20
C SER A 37 4.22 0.88 5.66
N PHE A 38 4.17 0.00 6.66
CA PHE A 38 2.91 -0.45 7.23
C PHE A 38 2.20 0.65 8.03
N ALA A 39 2.94 1.42 8.83
CA ALA A 39 2.40 2.56 9.55
C ALA A 39 1.83 3.62 8.59
N GLU A 40 2.58 3.95 7.53
CA GLU A 40 2.15 4.87 6.47
C GLU A 40 0.87 4.35 5.78
N ALA A 41 0.80 3.05 5.45
CA ALA A 41 -0.40 2.46 4.86
C ALA A 41 -1.64 2.52 5.78
N ILE A 42 -1.46 2.38 7.10
CA ILE A 42 -2.56 2.55 8.07
C ILE A 42 -3.00 4.02 8.12
N GLU A 43 -2.07 4.96 8.13
CA GLU A 43 -2.36 6.39 8.14
C GLU A 43 -3.16 6.81 6.90
N ASP A 44 -2.72 6.37 5.72
CA ASP A 44 -3.42 6.58 4.45
C ASP A 44 -4.82 5.96 4.47
N SER A 45 -4.94 4.74 4.98
CA SER A 45 -6.23 4.04 5.09
C SER A 45 -7.20 4.80 6.01
N LEU A 46 -6.71 5.32 7.14
CA LEU A 46 -7.52 6.09 8.08
C LEU A 46 -7.97 7.43 7.47
N SER A 47 -7.08 8.09 6.73
CA SER A 47 -7.40 9.29 5.96
C SER A 47 -8.49 9.02 4.92
N ALA A 48 -8.38 7.90 4.20
CA ALA A 48 -9.39 7.48 3.22
C ALA A 48 -10.76 7.21 3.87
N VAL A 49 -10.79 6.55 5.03
CA VAL A 49 -12.02 6.31 5.80
C VAL A 49 -12.66 7.63 6.25
N ASN A 50 -11.86 8.60 6.69
CA ASN A 50 -12.35 9.94 7.06
C ASN A 50 -12.93 10.69 5.84
N ALA A 51 -12.28 10.59 4.69
CA ALA A 51 -12.79 11.16 3.44
C ALA A 51 -14.14 10.52 3.05
N MET A 52 -14.27 9.20 3.15
CA MET A 52 -15.54 8.51 2.91
C MET A 52 -16.66 8.95 3.87
N GLN A 53 -16.34 9.20 5.13
CA GLN A 53 -17.30 9.68 6.13
C GLN A 53 -17.76 11.12 5.86
N THR A 54 -16.83 11.97 5.42
CA THR A 54 -17.13 13.34 5.00
C THR A 54 -18.01 13.36 3.76
N GLU A 55 -17.66 12.54 2.76
CA GLU A 55 -18.41 12.45 1.50
C GLU A 55 -19.83 11.90 1.71
N LYS A 56 -19.97 10.87 2.55
CA LYS A 56 -21.28 10.39 3.01
C LYS A 56 -22.12 11.54 3.58
N SER A 57 -21.54 12.35 4.47
CA SER A 57 -22.26 13.45 5.12
C SER A 57 -22.69 14.51 4.12
N ARG A 58 -21.81 14.87 3.18
CA ARG A 58 -22.11 15.79 2.07
C ARG A 58 -23.28 15.29 1.23
N MET A 59 -23.23 14.03 0.78
CA MET A 59 -24.28 13.46 -0.06
C MET A 59 -25.62 13.34 0.66
N ILE A 60 -25.63 13.05 1.97
CA ILE A 60 -26.87 13.08 2.78
C ILE A 60 -27.47 14.49 2.74
N THR A 61 -26.66 15.53 2.96
CA THR A 61 -27.13 16.92 2.92
C THR A 61 -27.63 17.32 1.53
N GLU A 62 -26.91 16.95 0.48
CA GLU A 62 -27.31 17.24 -0.91
C GLU A 62 -28.62 16.54 -1.29
N PHE A 63 -28.78 15.29 -0.87
CA PHE A 63 -30.01 14.54 -1.07
C PHE A 63 -31.18 15.14 -0.28
N ALA A 64 -30.99 15.45 1.00
CA ALA A 64 -32.03 16.06 1.84
C ALA A 64 -32.43 17.47 1.36
N SER A 65 -31.49 18.22 0.79
CA SER A 65 -31.75 19.54 0.20
C SER A 65 -32.42 19.50 -1.19
N GLY A 66 -32.65 18.30 -1.74
CA GLY A 66 -33.23 18.10 -3.07
C GLY A 66 -32.29 18.41 -4.24
N LYS A 67 -31.02 18.75 -3.96
CA LYS A 67 -29.99 19.02 -4.98
C LYS A 67 -29.55 17.76 -5.72
N SER A 68 -29.61 16.61 -5.06
CA SER A 68 -29.31 15.31 -5.66
C SER A 68 -30.49 14.35 -5.46
N GLN A 69 -30.95 13.72 -6.54
CA GLN A 69 -31.98 12.68 -6.50
C GLN A 69 -31.37 11.27 -6.64
N ASN A 70 -30.04 11.16 -6.67
CA ASN A 70 -29.35 9.90 -6.89
C ASN A 70 -29.28 9.08 -5.60
N VAL A 71 -30.43 8.52 -5.20
CA VAL A 71 -30.54 7.68 -4.00
C VAL A 71 -29.65 6.44 -4.07
N HIS A 72 -29.41 5.90 -5.26
CA HIS A 72 -28.61 4.70 -5.44
C HIS A 72 -27.14 4.95 -5.07
N GLU A 73 -26.58 6.05 -5.56
CA GLU A 73 -25.22 6.47 -5.23
C GLU A 73 -25.06 6.81 -3.75
N LEU A 74 -26.05 7.49 -3.17
CA LEU A 74 -26.10 7.74 -1.71
C LEU A 74 -26.05 6.44 -0.92
N MET A 75 -26.88 5.45 -1.27
CA MET A 75 -26.92 4.16 -0.58
C MET A 75 -25.60 3.39 -0.70
N ILE A 76 -24.98 3.39 -1.88
CA ILE A 76 -23.67 2.78 -2.08
C ILE A 76 -22.62 3.45 -1.19
N THR A 77 -22.57 4.78 -1.16
CA THR A 77 -21.59 5.50 -0.34
C THR A 77 -21.83 5.32 1.15
N LEU A 78 -23.11 5.26 1.57
CA LEU A 78 -23.48 4.93 2.95
C LEU A 78 -22.95 3.56 3.36
N GLN A 79 -23.15 2.54 2.50
CA GLN A 79 -22.67 1.18 2.74
C GLN A 79 -21.15 1.11 2.74
N LYS A 80 -20.47 1.75 1.79
CA LYS A 80 -19.01 1.80 1.72
C LYS A 80 -18.41 2.44 2.97
N ALA A 81 -18.90 3.61 3.37
CA ALA A 81 -18.41 4.31 4.55
C ALA A 81 -18.67 3.51 5.85
N GLY A 82 -19.82 2.84 5.95
CA GLY A 82 -20.14 1.95 7.07
C GLY A 82 -19.17 0.76 7.17
N LEU A 83 -19.03 0.01 6.08
CA LEU A 83 -18.13 -1.13 6.01
C LEU A 83 -16.67 -0.73 6.30
N ALA A 84 -16.22 0.40 5.75
CA ALA A 84 -14.87 0.90 5.98
C ALA A 84 -14.62 1.25 7.46
N MET A 85 -15.61 1.82 8.14
CA MET A 85 -15.54 2.08 9.59
C MET A 85 -15.51 0.79 10.42
N ASP A 86 -16.33 -0.20 10.05
CA ASP A 86 -16.35 -1.50 10.74
C ASP A 86 -15.00 -2.21 10.62
N MET A 87 -14.41 -2.20 9.42
CA MET A 87 -13.07 -2.73 9.18
C MET A 87 -12.01 -1.98 10.00
N THR A 88 -12.09 -0.65 10.05
CA THR A 88 -11.17 0.18 10.86
C THR A 88 -11.25 -0.19 12.34
N SER A 89 -12.47 -0.39 12.86
CA SER A 89 -12.69 -0.84 14.25
C SER A 89 -12.11 -2.23 14.48
N ALA A 90 -12.29 -3.16 13.54
CA ALA A 90 -11.72 -4.51 13.63
C ALA A 90 -10.18 -4.49 13.68
N VAL A 91 -9.55 -3.67 12.83
CA VAL A 91 -8.08 -3.48 12.84
C VAL A 91 -7.63 -2.87 14.16
N ARG A 92 -8.29 -1.79 14.62
CA ARG A 92 -7.98 -1.17 15.92
C ARG A 92 -8.04 -2.18 17.05
N ASN A 93 -9.10 -2.98 17.11
CA ASN A 93 -9.26 -4.01 18.13
C ASN A 93 -8.14 -5.06 18.05
N LYS A 94 -7.74 -5.47 16.84
CA LYS A 94 -6.66 -6.44 16.66
C LYS A 94 -5.30 -5.90 17.10
N VAL A 95 -5.02 -4.62 16.85
CA VAL A 95 -3.80 -3.96 17.33
C VAL A 95 -3.78 -3.90 18.86
N LEU A 96 -4.89 -3.53 19.49
CA LEU A 96 -5.00 -3.52 20.95
C LEU A 96 -4.82 -4.92 21.55
N GLN A 97 -5.38 -5.95 20.93
CA GLN A 97 -5.18 -7.35 21.35
C GLN A 97 -3.72 -7.78 21.21
N ALA A 98 -3.05 -7.44 20.11
CA ALA A 98 -1.64 -7.75 19.92
C ALA A 98 -0.77 -7.08 20.99
N TYR A 99 -1.07 -5.83 21.33
CA TYR A 99 -0.41 -5.13 22.43
C TYR A 99 -0.65 -5.82 23.79
N GLN A 100 -1.88 -6.24 24.08
CA GLN A 100 -2.22 -6.97 25.30
C GLN A 100 -1.50 -8.32 25.39
N GLU A 101 -1.42 -9.08 24.28
CA GLU A 101 -0.74 -10.38 24.27
C GLU A 101 0.77 -10.24 24.49
N LEU A 102 1.40 -9.21 23.93
CA LEU A 102 2.81 -8.91 24.19
C LEU A 102 3.08 -8.63 25.67
N MET A 103 2.18 -7.94 26.37
CA MET A 103 2.28 -7.72 27.82
C MET A 103 2.08 -9.02 28.62
N ARG A 104 1.22 -9.92 28.13
CA ARG A 104 0.91 -11.19 28.80
C ARG A 104 2.05 -12.21 28.72
N LEU A 105 2.87 -12.14 27.67
CA LEU A 105 4.03 -13.02 27.47
C LEU A 105 5.25 -12.64 28.34
N GLN A 106 5.26 -11.47 28.98
CA GLN A 106 6.41 -10.95 29.75
C GLN A 106 6.41 -11.36 31.24
N PHE A 107 5.68 -12.41 31.62
CA PHE A 107 5.66 -12.96 32.99
C PHE A 107 5.84 -14.47 32.99
#